data_AF-A0A1I7W2Q8-F1
#
_entry.id   AF-A0A1I7W2Q8-F1
#
_cell.length_a   1.000
_cell.length_b   1.000
_cell.length_c   1.000
_cell.angle_alpha   90.00
_cell.angle_beta   90.00
_cell.angle_gamma   90.00
#
_symmetry.space_group_name_H-M   'P 1'
#
loop_
_entity.id
_entity.type
_entity.pdbx_description
1 polymer ?
#
loop_
_entity_poly.entity_id
_entity_poly.type
_entity_poly.pdbx_seq_one_letter_code
_entity_poly.pdbx_strand_id
1 'polypeptide(L)'
;MERYSSKCDGQNLYILFEYISGGELFSYLRNVQKFPVVTARFYACEVILALEYLHSKNIVYRDLKPENLMLTEIGHLKLTDFGFAKIVNDMTNTLCGTPEYLAPEVIDGNGYNKAVDWWSLGILIYEMLAGRPPFEGDTLMDIYAEIMTNRIYFPENINFFTK
;
A
#
# COMPACT_ATOMS: atom_id res chain seq x y z
N MET A 1 -13.15 -5.39 4.91
CA MET A 1 -14.22 -4.70 4.19
C MET A 1 -15.33 -5.69 3.87
N GLU A 2 -16.52 -5.50 4.42
CA GLU A 2 -17.70 -6.31 4.08
C GLU A 2 -18.37 -5.77 2.81
N ARG A 3 -18.73 -6.68 1.89
CA ARG A 3 -19.46 -6.35 0.66
C ARG A 3 -20.93 -6.75 0.82
N TYR A 4 -21.83 -5.78 0.75
CA TYR A 4 -23.26 -6.01 0.91
C TYR A 4 -23.96 -6.43 -0.39
N SER A 5 -23.60 -5.82 -1.53
CA SER A 5 -24.24 -6.10 -2.83
C SER A 5 -23.37 -5.68 -4.00
N SER A 6 -23.64 -6.23 -5.18
CA SER A 6 -23.10 -5.76 -6.47
C SER A 6 -24.21 -5.76 -7.51
N LYS A 7 -24.33 -4.69 -8.31
CA LYS A 7 -25.30 -4.52 -9.39
C LYS A 7 -24.64 -3.84 -10.58
N CYS A 8 -25.22 -3.95 -11.77
CA CYS A 8 -24.84 -3.15 -12.93
C CYS A 8 -26.08 -2.65 -13.66
N ASP A 9 -25.92 -1.59 -14.43
CA ASP A 9 -26.87 -1.16 -15.45
C ASP A 9 -26.18 -1.10 -16.83
N GLY A 10 -26.80 -0.45 -17.82
CA GLY A 10 -26.23 -0.34 -19.17
C GLY A 10 -24.96 0.51 -19.27
N GLN A 11 -24.56 1.24 -18.23
CA GLN A 11 -23.44 2.18 -18.24
C GLN A 11 -22.44 1.94 -17.09
N ASN A 12 -22.91 1.46 -15.93
CA ASN A 12 -22.15 1.48 -14.69
C ASN A 12 -22.17 0.13 -13.97
N LEU A 13 -21.08 -0.14 -13.24
CA LEU A 13 -20.97 -1.19 -12.24
C LEU A 13 -21.02 -0.56 -10.85
N TYR A 14 -21.87 -1.08 -9.98
CA TYR A 14 -22.07 -0.63 -8.62
C TYR A 14 -21.67 -1.74 -7.65
N ILE A 15 -20.75 -1.45 -6.74
CA ILE A 15 -20.36 -2.37 -5.68
C ILE A 15 -20.59 -1.65 -4.35
N LEU A 16 -21.48 -2.19 -3.53
CA LEU A 16 -21.84 -1.62 -2.24
C LEU A 16 -21.05 -2.32 -1.14
N PHE A 17 -20.25 -1.52 -0.43
CA PHE A 17 -19.45 -1.95 0.71
C PHE A 17 -19.98 -1.35 2.01
N GLU A 18 -19.49 -1.88 3.12
CA GLU A 18 -19.58 -1.19 4.41
C GLU A 18 -18.99 0.23 4.32
N TYR A 19 -19.63 1.16 5.03
CA TYR A 19 -19.09 2.51 5.18
C TYR A 19 -18.07 2.54 6.32
N ILE A 20 -16.89 3.09 6.06
CA ILE A 20 -15.82 3.24 7.04
C ILE A 20 -15.68 4.72 7.37
N SER A 21 -16.05 5.10 8.58
CA SER A 21 -16.23 6.51 9.00
C SER A 21 -14.94 7.21 9.44
N GLY A 22 -13.86 6.49 9.73
CA GLY A 22 -12.62 7.07 10.25
C GLY A 22 -11.70 7.67 9.20
N GLY A 23 -12.06 7.63 7.91
CA GLY A 23 -11.29 8.25 6.83
C GLY A 23 -9.99 7.51 6.48
N GLU A 24 -9.20 8.12 5.60
CA GLU A 24 -7.97 7.54 5.04
C GLU A 24 -6.77 7.79 5.95
N LEU A 25 -5.90 6.79 6.13
CA LEU A 25 -4.63 6.91 6.84
C LEU A 25 -3.76 8.03 6.25
N PHE A 26 -3.82 8.22 4.93
CA PHE A 26 -3.16 9.31 4.20
C PHE A 26 -3.43 10.69 4.82
N SER A 27 -4.70 11.00 5.08
CA SER A 27 -5.11 12.31 5.63
C SER A 27 -4.50 12.54 7.02
N TYR A 28 -4.46 11.51 7.87
CA TYR A 28 -3.82 11.58 9.18
C TYR A 28 -2.32 11.79 9.05
N LEU A 29 -1.65 11.02 8.18
CA LEU A 29 -0.21 11.10 7.98
C LEU A 29 0.20 12.49 7.48
N ARG A 30 -0.53 13.06 6.52
CA ARG A 30 -0.26 14.42 6.01
C ARG A 30 -0.45 15.48 7.09
N ASN A 31 -1.47 15.35 7.94
CA ASN A 31 -1.74 16.29 9.02
C ASN A 31 -0.65 16.28 10.10
N VAL A 32 -0.15 15.10 10.48
CA VAL A 32 0.88 14.98 11.53
C VAL A 32 2.31 14.96 10.97
N GLN A 33 2.45 15.04 9.65
CA GLN A 33 3.68 14.93 8.85
C GLN A 33 4.39 13.57 8.93
N LYS A 34 4.50 12.95 10.10
CA LYS A 34 5.04 11.59 10.29
C LYS A 34 4.49 10.96 11.56
N PHE A 35 4.38 9.65 11.57
CA PHE A 35 3.93 8.90 12.73
C PHE A 35 5.08 8.58 13.70
N PRO A 36 4.80 8.52 15.01
CA PRO A 36 5.67 7.84 15.96
C PRO A 36 5.89 6.38 15.57
N VAL A 37 7.07 5.84 15.88
CA VAL A 37 7.45 4.44 15.56
C VAL A 37 6.45 3.43 16.09
N VAL A 38 5.92 3.64 17.29
CA VAL A 38 4.89 2.77 17.88
C VAL A 38 3.60 2.75 17.06
N THR A 39 3.16 3.89 16.54
CA THR A 39 1.99 4.00 15.67
C THR A 39 2.24 3.36 14.31
N ALA A 40 3.37 3.65 13.68
CA ALA A 40 3.75 3.04 12.40
C ALA A 40 3.87 1.51 12.52
N ARG A 41 4.46 1.02 13.63
CA ARG A 41 4.57 -0.41 13.94
C ARG A 41 3.19 -1.06 14.09
N PHE A 42 2.28 -0.42 14.82
CA PHE A 42 0.92 -0.92 15.01
C PHE A 42 0.21 -1.15 13.67
N TYR A 43 0.18 -0.12 12.82
CA TYR A 43 -0.43 -0.22 11.49
C TYR A 43 0.29 -1.18 10.56
N ALA A 44 1.62 -1.23 10.60
CA ALA A 44 2.40 -2.21 9.82
C ALA A 44 2.02 -3.65 10.19
N CYS A 45 1.84 -3.95 11.48
CA CYS A 45 1.39 -5.27 11.92
C CYS A 45 0.01 -5.65 11.36
N GLU A 46 -0.94 -4.71 11.32
CA GLU A 46 -2.26 -4.96 10.74
C GLU A 46 -2.20 -5.24 9.23
N VAL A 47 -1.38 -4.48 8.51
CA VAL A 47 -1.16 -4.68 7.07
C VAL A 47 -0.48 -6.02 6.80
N ILE A 48 0.52 -6.41 7.61
CA ILE A 48 1.18 -7.72 7.51
C ILE A 48 0.15 -8.86 7.62
N LEU A 49 -0.72 -8.82 8.64
CA LEU A 49 -1.75 -9.83 8.84
C LEU A 49 -2.75 -9.88 7.67
N ALA A 50 -3.12 -8.71 7.13
CA ALA A 50 -4.01 -8.63 5.98
C ALA A 50 -3.36 -9.21 4.71
N LEU A 51 -2.10 -8.88 4.43
CA LEU A 51 -1.34 -9.42 3.30
C LEU A 51 -1.12 -10.93 3.43
N GLU A 52 -0.74 -11.42 4.60
CA GLU A 52 -0.59 -12.86 4.87
C GLU A 52 -1.88 -13.61 4.54
N TYR A 53 -3.02 -13.09 4.99
CA TYR A 53 -4.33 -13.66 4.68
C TYR A 53 -4.62 -13.68 3.17
N LEU A 54 -4.38 -12.59 2.45
CA LEU A 54 -4.57 -12.54 0.99
C LEU A 54 -3.64 -13.52 0.26
N HIS A 55 -2.36 -13.54 0.64
CA HIS A 55 -1.33 -14.39 0.07
C HIS A 55 -1.62 -15.87 0.29
N SER A 56 -2.23 -16.24 1.42
CA SER A 56 -2.70 -17.61 1.69
C SER A 56 -3.77 -18.10 0.69
N LYS A 57 -4.46 -17.16 0.04
CA LYS A 57 -5.49 -17.39 -0.99
C LYS A 57 -4.98 -17.14 -2.40
N ASN A 58 -3.66 -17.02 -2.58
CA ASN A 58 -3.03 -16.65 -3.84
C ASN A 58 -3.45 -15.29 -4.40
N ILE A 59 -3.96 -14.38 -3.56
CA ILE A 59 -4.31 -13.03 -3.98
C ILE A 59 -3.11 -12.12 -3.73
N VAL A 60 -2.67 -11.40 -4.77
CA VAL A 60 -1.71 -10.28 -4.66
C VAL A 60 -2.52 -8.99 -4.70
N TYR A 61 -2.26 -8.06 -3.78
CA TYR A 61 -3.05 -6.84 -3.61
C TYR A 61 -2.68 -5.75 -4.62
N ARG A 62 -1.38 -5.47 -4.80
CA ARG A 62 -0.77 -4.64 -5.86
C ARG A 62 -1.07 -3.13 -5.84
N ASP A 63 -1.79 -2.61 -4.84
CA ASP A 63 -2.00 -1.16 -4.67
C ASP A 63 -1.94 -0.73 -3.20
N LEU A 64 -0.96 -1.22 -2.44
CA LEU A 64 -0.78 -0.79 -1.06
C LEU A 64 -0.25 0.63 -1.02
N LYS A 65 -1.02 1.53 -0.39
CA LYS A 65 -0.68 2.94 -0.12
C LYS A 65 -1.59 3.51 0.98
N PRO A 66 -1.24 4.64 1.62
CA PRO A 66 -2.02 5.21 2.73
C PRO A 66 -3.48 5.56 2.36
N GLU A 67 -3.76 5.86 1.09
CA GLU A 67 -5.09 6.20 0.57
C GLU A 67 -6.03 4.97 0.57
N ASN A 68 -5.46 3.78 0.37
CA ASN A 68 -6.22 2.51 0.35
C ASN A 68 -6.31 1.86 1.75
N LEU A 69 -5.88 2.57 2.79
CA LEU A 69 -5.93 2.16 4.18
C LEU A 69 -6.91 3.07 4.93
N MET A 70 -8.10 2.56 5.22
CA MET A 70 -9.11 3.32 5.96
C MET A 70 -9.12 2.95 7.44
N LEU A 71 -9.31 3.94 8.31
CA LEU A 71 -9.45 3.77 9.75
C LEU A 71 -10.91 3.51 10.11
N THR A 72 -11.12 2.51 10.94
CA THR A 72 -12.41 2.27 11.62
C THR A 72 -12.62 3.28 12.75
N GLU A 73 -13.85 3.34 13.28
CA GLU A 73 -14.21 4.22 14.41
C GLU A 73 -13.38 3.96 15.70
N ILE A 74 -12.83 2.77 15.84
CA ILE A 74 -11.96 2.36 16.96
C ILE A 74 -10.46 2.42 16.62
N GLY A 75 -10.10 2.96 15.45
CA GLY A 75 -8.69 3.22 15.08
C GLY A 75 -7.92 2.05 14.46
N HIS A 76 -8.59 0.95 14.10
CA HIS A 76 -7.98 -0.17 13.37
C HIS A 76 -8.09 0.03 11.85
N LEU A 77 -7.13 -0.52 11.10
CA LEU A 77 -7.11 -0.45 9.64
C LEU A 77 -8.05 -1.44 8.95
N LYS A 78 -8.58 -1.01 7.81
CA LYS A 78 -9.21 -1.85 6.80
C LYS A 78 -8.62 -1.51 5.44
N LEU A 79 -8.12 -2.53 4.74
CA LEU A 79 -7.80 -2.42 3.32
C LEU A 79 -9.07 -2.18 2.51
N THR A 80 -9.00 -1.22 1.60
CA THR A 80 -10.04 -0.90 0.62
C THR A 80 -9.50 -1.11 -0.80
N ASP A 81 -10.22 -0.66 -1.84
CA ASP A 81 -9.85 -0.74 -3.25
C ASP A 81 -9.09 -2.01 -3.71
N PHE A 82 -9.86 -3.00 -4.18
CA PHE A 82 -9.31 -4.25 -4.73
C PHE A 82 -9.22 -4.20 -6.27
N GLY A 83 -9.23 -3.02 -6.89
CA GLY A 83 -9.23 -2.84 -8.34
C GLY A 83 -8.01 -3.45 -9.05
N PHE A 84 -6.86 -3.50 -8.37
CA PHE A 84 -5.67 -4.20 -8.85
C PHE A 84 -5.43 -5.54 -8.18
N ALA A 85 -6.26 -5.99 -7.24
CA ALA A 85 -6.07 -7.30 -6.63
C ALA A 85 -6.24 -8.42 -7.68
N LYS A 86 -5.41 -9.46 -7.62
CA LYS A 86 -5.45 -10.56 -8.59
C LYS A 86 -5.06 -11.88 -7.96
N ILE A 87 -5.74 -12.96 -8.34
CA ILE A 87 -5.30 -14.32 -8.02
C ILE A 87 -4.11 -14.68 -8.93
N VAL A 88 -2.95 -14.96 -8.34
CA VAL A 88 -1.68 -15.28 -9.02
C VAL A 88 -1.13 -16.58 -8.46
N ASN A 89 -1.06 -17.62 -9.30
CA ASN A 89 -0.48 -18.91 -8.93
C ASN A 89 1.05 -18.91 -9.03
N ASP A 90 1.59 -18.39 -10.14
CA ASP A 90 3.04 -18.32 -10.38
C ASP A 90 3.51 -16.86 -10.51
N MET A 91 3.22 -16.24 -11.66
CA MET A 91 3.60 -14.86 -11.98
C MET A 91 2.51 -14.12 -12.74
N THR A 92 2.57 -12.78 -12.71
CA THR A 92 1.75 -11.88 -13.52
C THR A 92 2.62 -10.73 -14.04
N ASN A 93 2.22 -10.10 -15.16
CA ASN A 93 3.06 -9.13 -15.88
C ASN A 93 2.36 -7.78 -16.14
N THR A 94 1.17 -7.58 -15.56
CA THR A 94 0.44 -6.32 -15.74
C THR A 94 1.14 -5.20 -14.96
N LEU A 95 1.61 -4.16 -15.64
CA LEU A 95 2.08 -2.94 -14.98
C LEU A 95 0.86 -2.19 -14.38
N CYS A 96 0.74 -2.20 -13.06
CA CYS A 96 -0.31 -1.51 -12.31
C CYS A 96 0.16 -1.22 -10.89
N GLY A 97 -0.50 -0.26 -10.23
CA GLY A 97 -0.14 0.23 -8.90
C GLY A 97 0.18 1.72 -8.95
N THR A 98 0.60 2.25 -7.80
CA THR A 98 0.96 3.65 -7.64
C THR A 98 2.48 3.81 -7.79
N PRO A 99 2.99 4.76 -8.61
CA PRO A 99 4.40 4.80 -9.02
C PRO A 99 5.44 4.68 -7.89
N GLU A 100 5.25 5.43 -6.82
CA GLU A 100 6.14 5.51 -5.65
C GLU A 100 6.20 4.19 -4.86
N TYR A 101 5.22 3.30 -5.09
CA TYR A 101 5.02 2.03 -4.42
C TYR A 101 5.36 0.81 -5.27
N LEU A 102 5.72 1.01 -6.55
CA LEU A 102 6.05 -0.08 -7.46
C LEU A 102 7.40 -0.73 -7.11
N ALA A 103 7.42 -2.06 -7.16
CA ALA A 103 8.65 -2.81 -7.02
C ALA A 103 9.48 -2.76 -8.33
N PRO A 104 10.82 -2.83 -8.26
CA PRO A 104 11.71 -2.77 -9.43
C PRO A 104 11.34 -3.79 -10.51
N GLU A 105 11.00 -5.02 -10.12
CA GLU A 105 10.63 -6.08 -11.06
C GLU A 105 9.33 -5.80 -11.84
N VAL A 106 8.43 -4.98 -11.28
CA VAL A 106 7.21 -4.54 -11.97
C VAL A 106 7.55 -3.50 -13.03
N ILE A 107 8.49 -2.59 -12.73
CA ILE A 107 8.95 -1.53 -13.63
C ILE A 107 9.74 -2.13 -14.81
N ASP A 108 10.60 -3.11 -14.53
CA ASP A 108 11.36 -3.83 -15.56
C ASP A 108 10.48 -4.67 -16.50
N GLY A 109 9.19 -4.82 -16.19
CA GLY A 109 8.27 -5.65 -16.96
C GLY A 109 8.54 -7.16 -16.84
N ASN A 110 9.35 -7.55 -15.85
CA ASN A 110 9.55 -8.95 -15.51
C ASN A 110 8.25 -9.51 -14.92
N GLY A 111 8.03 -10.81 -15.08
CA GLY A 111 6.95 -11.47 -14.35
C GLY A 111 7.20 -11.38 -12.85
N TYR A 112 6.17 -10.98 -12.10
CA TYR A 112 6.26 -10.76 -10.66
C TYR A 112 5.19 -11.54 -9.89
N ASN A 113 5.39 -11.68 -8.58
CA ASN A 113 4.54 -12.48 -7.70
C ASN A 113 4.16 -11.70 -6.43
N LYS A 114 3.79 -12.41 -5.35
CA LYS A 114 3.40 -11.84 -4.05
C LYS A 114 4.46 -10.93 -3.40
N ALA A 115 5.73 -11.02 -3.81
CA ALA A 115 6.84 -10.22 -3.27
C ALA A 115 6.63 -8.70 -3.43
N VAL A 116 5.89 -8.28 -4.46
CA VAL A 116 5.63 -6.85 -4.71
C VAL A 116 4.83 -6.19 -3.59
N ASP A 117 3.94 -6.93 -2.92
CA ASP A 117 3.19 -6.38 -1.77
C ASP A 117 4.11 -6.14 -0.57
N TRP A 118 5.16 -6.95 -0.40
CA TRP A 118 6.16 -6.75 0.65
C TRP A 118 7.09 -5.57 0.36
N TRP A 119 7.40 -5.32 -0.92
CA TRP A 119 8.07 -4.09 -1.33
C TRP A 119 7.22 -2.87 -0.98
N SER A 120 5.96 -2.83 -1.42
CA SER A 120 5.05 -1.73 -1.13
C SER A 120 4.82 -1.54 0.38
N LEU A 121 4.86 -2.61 1.19
CA LEU A 121 4.84 -2.50 2.66
C LEU A 121 6.08 -1.78 3.19
N GLY A 122 7.26 -2.05 2.65
CA GLY A 122 8.49 -1.33 2.98
C GLY A 122 8.39 0.17 2.70
N ILE A 123 7.86 0.53 1.52
CA ILE A 123 7.57 1.92 1.14
C ILE A 123 6.58 2.56 2.14
N LEU A 124 5.48 1.87 2.47
CA LEU A 124 4.47 2.36 3.41
C LEU A 124 5.07 2.64 4.79
N ILE A 125 5.87 1.71 5.32
CA ILE A 125 6.54 1.87 6.63
C ILE A 125 7.49 3.06 6.59
N TYR A 126 8.26 3.20 5.51
CA TYR A 126 9.14 4.35 5.33
C TYR A 126 8.33 5.65 5.30
N GLU A 127 7.26 5.73 4.51
CA GLU A 127 6.44 6.93 4.39
C GLU A 127 5.78 7.29 5.73
N MET A 128 5.30 6.32 6.50
CA MET A 128 4.78 6.57 7.84
C MET A 128 5.82 7.18 8.78
N LEU A 129 7.10 6.79 8.67
CA LEU A 129 8.18 7.24 9.57
C LEU A 129 8.86 8.53 9.10
N ALA A 130 8.96 8.74 7.78
CA ALA A 130 9.66 9.85 7.15
C ALA A 130 8.72 10.97 6.68
N GLY A 131 7.43 10.67 6.53
CA GLY A 131 6.39 11.60 6.04
C GLY A 131 6.27 11.72 4.52
N ARG A 132 7.15 11.04 3.80
CA ARG A 132 7.23 11.01 2.33
C ARG A 132 7.80 9.66 1.89
N PRO A 133 7.50 9.17 0.68
CA PRO A 133 8.08 7.93 0.17
C PRO A 133 9.61 8.06 0.01
N PRO A 134 10.35 6.93 -0.06
CA PRO A 134 11.80 6.95 -0.17
C PRO A 134 12.29 7.32 -1.58
N PHE A 135 11.45 7.14 -2.60
CA PHE A 135 11.71 7.47 -3.99
C PHE A 135 10.72 8.54 -4.44
N GLU A 136 11.25 9.67 -4.89
CA GLU A 136 10.47 10.83 -5.35
C GLU A 136 11.12 11.36 -6.65
N GLY A 137 10.33 12.02 -7.48
CA GLY A 137 10.81 12.61 -8.72
C GLY A 137 9.76 13.55 -9.31
N ASP A 138 10.21 14.49 -10.15
CA ASP A 138 9.31 15.45 -10.80
C ASP A 138 8.47 14.80 -11.91
N THR A 139 8.99 13.72 -12.50
CA THR A 139 8.30 12.91 -13.51
C THR A 139 8.24 11.44 -13.11
N LEU A 140 7.31 10.72 -13.74
CA LEU A 140 7.19 9.26 -13.59
C LEU A 140 8.50 8.52 -13.87
N MET A 141 9.25 8.98 -14.88
CA MET A 141 10.51 8.36 -15.26
C MET A 141 11.62 8.62 -14.23
N ASP A 142 11.58 9.76 -13.55
CA ASP A 142 12.52 10.07 -12.47
C ASP A 142 12.28 9.15 -11.27
N ILE A 143 11.01 8.96 -10.88
CA ILE A 143 10.62 8.02 -9.81
C ILE A 143 11.09 6.60 -10.16
N TYR A 144 10.84 6.15 -11.39
CA TYR A 144 11.28 4.84 -11.83
C TYR A 144 12.80 4.70 -11.81
N ALA A 145 13.53 5.71 -12.30
CA ALA A 145 14.99 5.71 -12.26
C ALA A 145 15.52 5.59 -10.82
N GLU A 146 14.96 6.34 -9.87
CA GLU A 146 15.31 6.27 -8.45
C GLU A 146 15.04 4.89 -7.84
N ILE A 147 13.86 4.31 -8.08
CA ILE A 147 13.51 2.95 -7.63
C ILE A 147 14.53 1.94 -8.16
N MET A 148 14.89 2.04 -9.44
CA MET A 148 15.86 1.14 -10.07
C MET A 148 17.29 1.30 -9.54
N THR A 149 17.65 2.43 -8.92
CA THR A 149 18.94 2.55 -8.22
C THR A 149 19.00 1.72 -6.94
N ASN A 150 17.85 1.43 -6.33
CA ASN A 150 17.69 0.74 -5.05
C ASN A 150 18.48 1.37 -3.89
N ARG A 151 18.64 2.71 -3.92
CA ARG A 151 19.33 3.46 -2.86
C ARG A 151 18.32 4.20 -1.99
N ILE A 152 18.20 3.78 -0.73
CA ILE A 152 17.30 4.41 0.25
C ILE A 152 18.13 5.21 1.25
N TYR A 153 17.77 6.47 1.45
CA TYR A 153 18.31 7.30 2.52
C TYR A 153 17.36 7.31 3.71
N PHE A 154 17.81 6.91 4.90
CA PHE A 154 17.01 6.98 6.11
C PHE A 154 17.31 8.28 6.87
N PRO A 155 16.31 9.12 7.17
CA PRO A 155 16.48 10.29 8.03
C PRO A 155 17.07 9.93 9.41
N GLU A 156 18.05 10.70 9.88
CA GLU A 156 18.74 10.47 11.17
C GLU A 156 17.80 10.45 12.38
N ASN A 157 16.62 11.07 12.25
CA ASN A 157 15.62 11.16 13.31
C ASN A 157 14.68 9.94 13.39
N ILE A 158 14.85 8.92 12.55
CA ILE A 158 14.14 7.65 12.69
C ILE A 158 14.86 6.80 13.72
N ASN A 159 14.42 6.89 14.98
CA ASN A 159 14.91 6.03 16.05
C ASN A 159 14.14 4.71 16.08
N PHE A 160 14.65 3.70 15.38
CA PHE A 160 14.09 2.34 15.34
C PHE A 160 14.06 1.63 16.72
N PHE A 161 14.80 2.14 17.70
CA PHE A 161 14.96 1.57 19.05
C PHE A 161 14.26 2.43 20.11
N THR A 162 12.99 2.73 19.89
CA THR A 162 12.13 3.23 20.98
C THR A 162 11.66 2.02 21.81
N LYS A 163 12.18 1.94 23.04
CA LYS A 163 11.73 1.00 24.09
C LYS A 163 10.26 1.19 24.43
#